data_AF-G7HVV0-F1
#
_entry.id   AF-G7HVV0-F1
#
_cell.length_a   1.000
_cell.length_b   1.000
_cell.length_c   1.000
_cell.angle_alpha   90.00
_cell.angle_beta   90.00
_cell.angle_gamma   90.00
#
_symmetry.space_group_name_H-M   'P 1'
#
loop_
_entity.id
_entity.type
_entity.pdbx_description
1 polymer ?
#
loop_
_entity_poly.entity_id
_entity_poly.type
_entity_poly.pdbx_seq_one_letter_code
_entity_poly.pdbx_strand_id
1 'polypeptide(L)'
;MANSLRPLEIFPITTRFLKVIRAEDVTPGMRRVTLGGEQLKAHTADNGYPVAEFRSDGFDDEFKILIDHPEAENSVGPTQLDGVLNWSRGEGAKLIRTYTVRRWDPEAGEIDVDFVNHGVGPATSWARNVKPGETIQIAGPKSSSVHPEGADWVLIGADETALPAVGRWLEEWPEGARGQVFIEVEEESHRQDLVVPEGVELTWLVRHGAEAGTTALLFDALKAAEWWDGNVFAWVAGEAGTLTPIRRWLKREKNLDKDQIEVTGYWKKQKVTASAENPELPDFSASENVREVFHELSEITPGFALRVAATLDLGPIMGSDVNSLEQLVEATGANEFGLFKLLRYLESIEVTQQTPSGWKLTDMGRELDTEYVSEDLNLDGPFARRELAVVTGLLDAVREGTQTNYSETDGLIQQRVEAETEYAGWVAGALAADGAFANLRTVAIAGPGVRAFAQAIADKHKDTAVTIVGNKAELAAHQANTTNERITLHTDLGDADAVLLVEAINERSDFESIALLKEAATHGRLYYFARVLNPVRAHDHDFEEDLGHFVLSGGGSRTAEELDELFEAAGLGIPQRRTIGWGLTLHEFGV
;
A
#
# COMPACT_ATOMS: atom_id res chain seq x y z
N MET A 1 2.00 20.64 -9.57
CA MET A 1 2.67 21.76 -10.25
C MET A 1 1.63 22.67 -10.89
N ALA A 2 0.77 23.26 -10.05
CA ALA A 2 -0.23 24.25 -10.44
C ALA A 2 -0.44 25.14 -9.21
N ASN A 3 -0.09 26.42 -9.39
CA ASN A 3 -0.12 27.54 -8.46
C ASN A 3 0.91 27.40 -7.31
N SER A 4 2.14 27.83 -7.55
CA SER A 4 3.09 28.35 -6.55
C SER A 4 3.34 29.82 -6.92
N LEU A 5 3.59 30.69 -5.93
CA LEU A 5 4.06 32.06 -6.19
C LEU A 5 5.46 32.08 -6.83
N ARG A 6 6.16 30.94 -6.84
CA ARG A 6 7.46 30.81 -7.50
C ARG A 6 7.30 30.40 -8.95
N PRO A 7 7.80 31.18 -9.92
CA PRO A 7 7.90 30.76 -11.31
C PRO A 7 8.76 29.50 -11.42
N LEU A 8 8.22 28.48 -12.09
CA LEU A 8 8.88 27.19 -12.31
C LEU A 8 9.28 27.05 -13.77
N GLU A 9 10.55 26.83 -14.03
CA GLU A 9 11.06 26.42 -15.33
C GLU A 9 11.44 24.94 -15.31
N ILE A 10 11.09 24.20 -16.36
CA ILE A 10 11.41 22.77 -16.49
C ILE A 10 12.54 22.60 -17.48
N PHE A 11 13.55 21.82 -17.08
CA PHE A 11 14.68 21.44 -17.92
C PHE A 11 14.57 19.97 -18.33
N PRO A 12 15.05 19.60 -19.53
CA PRO A 12 15.30 18.20 -19.86
C PRO A 12 16.26 17.60 -18.84
N ILE A 13 15.93 16.44 -18.29
CA ILE A 13 16.82 15.76 -17.36
C ILE A 13 18.01 15.16 -18.12
N THR A 14 19.21 15.49 -17.68
CA THR A 14 20.45 15.03 -18.31
C THR A 14 21.42 14.46 -17.29
N THR A 15 22.26 13.52 -17.71
CA THR A 15 23.32 12.95 -16.88
C THR A 15 24.69 13.52 -17.25
N ARG A 16 25.56 13.74 -16.26
CA ARG A 16 26.93 14.26 -16.43
C ARG A 16 27.91 13.51 -15.55
N PHE A 17 29.16 13.40 -15.99
CA PHE A 17 30.30 12.94 -15.21
C PHE A 17 31.18 14.12 -14.87
N LEU A 18 31.30 14.41 -13.57
CA LEU A 18 32.06 15.54 -13.03
C LEU A 18 33.23 15.04 -12.20
N LYS A 19 34.26 15.87 -12.08
CA LYS A 19 35.41 15.62 -11.21
C LYS A 19 35.29 16.40 -9.92
N VAL A 20 35.72 15.78 -8.83
CA VAL A 20 35.90 16.44 -7.55
C VAL A 20 37.13 17.35 -7.65
N ILE A 21 36.92 18.65 -7.47
CA ILE A 21 37.98 19.66 -7.53
C ILE A 21 38.57 19.88 -6.14
N ARG A 22 37.71 20.01 -5.12
CA ARG A 22 38.07 20.20 -3.71
C ARG A 22 37.00 19.62 -2.80
N ALA A 23 37.39 19.29 -1.57
CA ALA A 23 36.48 18.90 -0.50
C ALA A 23 36.99 19.43 0.85
N GLU A 24 36.15 20.15 1.58
CA GLU A 24 36.51 20.83 2.83
C GLU A 24 35.36 20.86 3.84
N ASP A 25 35.67 20.89 5.12
CA ASP A 25 34.66 21.03 6.17
C ASP A 25 34.35 22.52 6.39
N VAL A 26 33.12 22.95 6.10
CA VAL A 26 32.70 24.35 6.32
C VAL A 26 32.29 24.59 7.77
N THR A 27 31.79 23.53 8.42
CA THR A 27 31.60 23.42 9.88
C THR A 27 31.84 21.96 10.27
N PRO A 28 31.95 21.60 11.56
CA PRO A 28 32.02 20.19 11.97
C PRO A 28 30.84 19.35 11.45
N GLY A 29 29.66 19.96 11.31
CA GLY A 29 28.43 19.30 10.86
C GLY A 29 28.17 19.35 9.36
N MET A 30 29.04 19.97 8.55
CA MET A 30 28.81 20.15 7.12
C MET A 30 30.11 20.14 6.32
N ARG A 31 30.14 19.31 5.27
CA ARG A 31 31.26 19.18 4.34
C ARG A 31 30.88 19.64 2.95
N ARG A 32 31.66 20.56 2.38
CA ARG A 32 31.48 21.06 1.01
C ARG A 32 32.34 20.26 0.04
N VAL A 33 31.76 19.81 -1.05
CA VAL A 33 32.47 19.21 -2.19
C VAL A 33 32.21 20.05 -3.42
N THR A 34 33.29 20.47 -4.08
CA THR A 34 33.20 21.19 -5.36
C THR A 34 33.42 20.24 -6.51
N LEU A 35 32.52 20.29 -7.47
CA LEU A 35 32.53 19.50 -8.70
C LEU A 35 32.79 20.40 -9.90
N GLY A 36 33.55 19.91 -10.87
CA GLY A 36 33.85 20.62 -12.11
C GLY A 36 34.09 19.66 -13.28
N GLY A 37 34.13 20.18 -14.50
CA GLY A 37 34.44 19.38 -15.69
C GLY A 37 33.77 19.86 -16.97
N GLU A 38 34.28 19.39 -18.11
CA GLU A 38 33.80 19.86 -19.43
C GLU A 38 32.33 19.53 -19.72
N GLN A 39 31.76 18.49 -19.08
CA GLN A 39 30.34 18.14 -19.26
C GLN A 39 29.36 19.15 -18.62
N LEU A 40 29.86 20.15 -17.88
CA LEU A 40 29.06 21.30 -17.47
C LEU A 40 28.74 22.25 -18.63
N LYS A 41 29.54 22.23 -19.70
CA LYS A 41 29.21 22.91 -20.96
C LYS A 41 28.30 22.03 -21.82
N ALA A 42 27.69 22.64 -22.82
CA ALA A 42 26.94 21.89 -23.83
C ALA A 42 27.84 20.85 -24.51
N HIS A 43 27.32 19.62 -24.65
CA HIS A 43 28.04 18.49 -25.23
C HIS A 43 27.08 17.50 -25.88
N THR A 44 27.62 16.44 -26.48
CA THR A 44 26.83 15.35 -27.07
C THR A 44 27.04 14.08 -26.24
N ALA A 45 25.95 13.46 -25.81
CA ALA A 45 25.99 12.17 -25.11
C ALA A 45 26.40 11.03 -26.07
N ASP A 46 26.80 9.87 -25.52
CA ASP A 46 27.31 8.73 -26.31
C ASP A 46 26.33 8.22 -27.37
N ASN A 47 25.02 8.40 -27.13
CA ASN A 47 23.95 8.04 -28.06
C ASN A 47 23.67 9.11 -29.14
N GLY A 48 24.44 10.19 -29.19
CA GLY A 48 24.25 11.32 -30.10
C GLY A 48 23.27 12.40 -29.62
N TYR A 49 22.68 12.26 -28.43
CA TYR A 49 21.73 13.23 -27.89
C TYR A 49 22.44 14.55 -27.49
N PRO A 50 21.94 15.73 -27.93
CA PRO A 50 22.52 17.02 -27.52
C PRO A 50 22.15 17.33 -26.07
N VAL A 51 23.16 17.42 -25.21
CA VAL A 51 23.03 17.81 -23.80
C VAL A 51 23.33 19.31 -23.68
N ALA A 52 22.35 20.06 -23.16
CA ALA A 52 22.52 21.49 -22.91
C ALA A 52 23.55 21.75 -21.79
N GLU A 53 24.09 22.97 -21.78
CA GLU A 53 24.94 23.43 -20.67
C GLU A 53 24.20 23.35 -19.33
N PHE A 54 24.98 23.19 -18.25
CA PHE A 54 24.44 23.14 -16.90
C PHE A 54 23.87 24.52 -16.54
N ARG A 55 22.67 24.50 -15.97
CA ARG A 55 21.97 25.70 -15.54
C ARG A 55 21.33 25.43 -14.18
N SER A 56 21.44 26.42 -13.30
CA SER A 56 20.77 26.44 -12.02
C SER A 56 20.57 27.89 -11.60
N ASP A 57 19.33 28.34 -11.57
CA ASP A 57 18.98 29.73 -11.26
C ASP A 57 18.18 29.86 -9.95
N GLY A 58 17.64 28.75 -9.46
CA GLY A 58 16.88 28.70 -8.23
C GLY A 58 17.75 28.34 -7.03
N PHE A 59 17.41 28.89 -5.87
CA PHE A 59 18.16 28.70 -4.63
C PHE A 59 18.09 27.26 -4.09
N ASP A 60 17.00 26.54 -4.37
CA ASP A 60 16.76 25.17 -3.94
C ASP A 60 16.81 24.16 -5.11
N ASP A 61 17.41 24.56 -6.23
CA ASP A 61 17.64 23.67 -7.36
C ASP A 61 18.42 22.43 -6.89
N GLU A 62 17.93 21.27 -7.29
CA GLU A 62 18.49 19.99 -6.88
C GLU A 62 18.90 19.13 -8.07
N PHE A 63 19.91 18.29 -7.85
CA PHE A 63 20.26 17.20 -8.74
C PHE A 63 20.48 15.92 -7.95
N LYS A 64 20.53 14.81 -8.68
CA LYS A 64 20.84 13.51 -8.12
C LYS A 64 22.33 13.26 -8.23
N ILE A 65 22.96 12.82 -7.14
CA ILE A 65 24.30 12.26 -7.11
C ILE A 65 24.19 10.73 -7.15
N LEU A 66 24.98 10.11 -8.01
CA LEU A 66 24.97 8.67 -8.26
C LEU A 66 26.23 8.03 -7.67
N ILE A 67 26.05 7.34 -6.56
CA ILE A 67 27.13 6.77 -5.74
C ILE A 67 27.24 5.28 -6.04
N ASP A 68 28.46 4.75 -6.07
CA ASP A 68 28.66 3.32 -6.20
C ASP A 68 28.00 2.54 -5.05
N HIS A 69 27.34 1.45 -5.40
CA HIS A 69 26.84 0.49 -4.44
C HIS A 69 28.04 -0.22 -3.80
N PRO A 70 28.19 -0.16 -2.46
CA PRO A 70 29.40 -0.66 -1.81
C PRO A 70 29.58 -2.18 -1.92
N GLU A 71 28.49 -2.92 -2.13
CA GLU A 71 28.50 -4.38 -2.30
C GLU A 71 28.62 -4.82 -3.77
N ALA A 72 28.65 -3.89 -4.73
CA ALA A 72 28.77 -4.22 -6.14
C ALA A 72 30.20 -4.01 -6.65
N GLU A 73 30.77 -5.01 -7.33
CA GLU A 73 32.10 -4.90 -7.94
C GLU A 73 32.14 -3.79 -9.03
N ASN A 74 31.05 -3.62 -9.76
CA ASN A 74 30.86 -2.52 -10.71
C ASN A 74 29.43 -2.00 -10.63
N SER A 75 29.24 -0.75 -10.22
CA SER A 75 27.90 -0.15 -10.17
C SER A 75 27.51 0.50 -11.49
N VAL A 76 26.27 0.26 -11.93
CA VAL A 76 25.74 0.81 -13.17
C VAL A 76 24.87 2.03 -12.87
N GLY A 77 25.22 3.16 -13.48
CA GLY A 77 24.45 4.40 -13.40
C GLY A 77 23.48 4.58 -14.58
N PRO A 78 22.58 5.56 -14.50
CA PRO A 78 21.63 5.84 -15.57
C PRO A 78 22.35 6.25 -16.87
N THR A 79 21.75 5.93 -18.02
CA THR A 79 22.24 6.40 -19.33
C THR A 79 21.31 7.44 -19.94
N GLN A 80 21.89 8.31 -20.77
CA GLN A 80 21.12 9.33 -21.49
C GLN A 80 20.29 8.66 -22.60
N LEU A 81 19.00 9.02 -22.69
CA LEU A 81 18.11 8.77 -23.83
C LEU A 81 17.66 10.11 -24.44
N ASP A 82 16.67 10.09 -25.34
CA ASP A 82 16.07 11.29 -25.93
C ASP A 82 15.22 12.05 -24.91
N GLY A 83 15.79 13.09 -24.29
CA GLY A 83 15.10 13.96 -23.33
C GLY A 83 14.80 13.33 -21.96
N VAL A 84 15.17 12.07 -21.75
CA VAL A 84 14.95 11.31 -20.50
C VAL A 84 16.17 10.47 -20.14
N LEU A 85 16.17 9.88 -18.94
CA LEU A 85 17.19 8.94 -18.49
C LEU A 85 16.65 7.51 -18.46
N ASN A 86 17.47 6.56 -18.90
CA ASN A 86 17.28 5.14 -18.62
C ASN A 86 17.86 4.83 -17.24
N TRP A 87 17.01 4.71 -16.23
CA TRP A 87 17.44 4.41 -14.86
C TRP A 87 17.75 2.93 -14.68
N SER A 88 18.96 2.62 -14.23
CA SER A 88 19.33 1.27 -13.79
C SER A 88 18.48 0.87 -12.58
N ARG A 89 17.93 -0.37 -12.61
CA ARG A 89 17.16 -0.97 -11.52
C ARG A 89 17.75 -2.34 -11.18
N GLY A 90 17.56 -2.79 -9.95
CA GLY A 90 18.03 -4.11 -9.49
C GLY A 90 19.45 -4.10 -8.93
N GLU A 91 19.99 -5.30 -8.76
CA GLU A 91 21.29 -5.56 -8.13
C GLU A 91 22.43 -4.83 -8.86
N GLY A 92 23.25 -4.11 -8.10
CA GLY A 92 24.38 -3.35 -8.65
C GLY A 92 24.04 -1.99 -9.28
N ALA A 93 22.80 -1.49 -9.18
CA ALA A 93 22.49 -0.11 -9.55
C ALA A 93 23.15 0.90 -8.60
N LYS A 94 23.66 2.03 -9.14
CA LYS A 94 24.18 3.13 -8.31
C LYS A 94 23.12 3.66 -7.35
N LEU A 95 23.55 3.98 -6.13
CA LEU A 95 22.72 4.59 -5.10
C LEU A 95 22.46 6.06 -5.43
N ILE A 96 21.18 6.45 -5.41
CA ILE A 96 20.75 7.79 -5.78
C ILE A 96 20.52 8.62 -4.52
N ARG A 97 21.13 9.80 -4.44
CA ARG A 97 20.82 10.80 -3.40
C ARG A 97 20.61 12.17 -4.01
N THR A 98 19.73 12.95 -3.40
CA THR A 98 19.35 14.27 -3.89
C THR A 98 20.10 15.33 -3.11
N TYR A 99 20.71 16.28 -3.81
CA TYR A 99 21.45 17.37 -3.19
C TYR A 99 21.15 18.69 -3.88
N THR A 100 21.13 19.75 -3.08
CA THR A 100 21.00 21.13 -3.53
C THR A 100 22.27 21.58 -4.26
N VAL A 101 22.11 22.33 -5.34
CA VAL A 101 23.16 23.15 -5.96
C VAL A 101 23.44 24.32 -5.00
N ARG A 102 24.42 24.18 -4.10
CA ARG A 102 24.75 25.22 -3.11
C ARG A 102 25.32 26.47 -3.77
N ARG A 103 26.12 26.30 -4.82
CA ARG A 103 26.66 27.38 -5.67
C ARG A 103 26.81 26.86 -7.09
N TRP A 104 26.47 27.68 -8.07
CA TRP A 104 26.81 27.44 -9.48
C TRP A 104 27.63 28.62 -10.00
N ASP A 105 28.86 28.35 -10.45
CA ASP A 105 29.78 29.33 -11.01
C ASP A 105 30.02 29.00 -12.49
N PRO A 106 29.29 29.64 -13.43
CA PRO A 106 29.43 29.33 -14.85
C PRO A 106 30.76 29.79 -15.46
N GLU A 107 31.43 30.78 -14.86
CA GLU A 107 32.74 31.26 -15.34
C GLU A 107 33.84 30.28 -14.97
N ALA A 108 33.86 29.80 -13.72
CA ALA A 108 34.81 28.78 -13.27
C ALA A 108 34.43 27.38 -13.77
N GLY A 109 33.16 27.15 -14.11
CA GLY A 109 32.62 25.82 -14.41
C GLY A 109 32.63 24.93 -13.16
N GLU A 110 32.21 25.47 -12.03
CA GLU A 110 32.23 24.80 -10.73
C GLU A 110 30.85 24.79 -10.06
N ILE A 111 30.52 23.66 -9.43
CA ILE A 111 29.34 23.48 -8.58
C ILE A 111 29.81 23.17 -7.17
N ASP A 112 29.29 23.87 -6.17
CA ASP A 112 29.45 23.47 -4.77
C ASP A 112 28.24 22.68 -4.29
N VAL A 113 28.51 21.65 -3.48
CA VAL A 113 27.50 20.78 -2.86
C VAL A 113 27.84 20.60 -1.40
N ASP A 114 26.87 20.86 -0.52
CA ASP A 114 27.04 20.72 0.92
C ASP A 114 26.40 19.42 1.41
N PHE A 115 27.20 18.62 2.12
CA PHE A 115 26.83 17.34 2.69
C PHE A 115 26.77 17.45 4.21
N VAL A 116 25.61 17.16 4.78
CA VAL A 116 25.45 17.05 6.22
C VAL A 116 26.34 15.91 6.74
N ASN A 117 27.15 16.23 7.74
CA ASN A 117 28.25 15.40 8.22
C ASN A 117 27.90 14.59 9.49
N HIS A 118 26.69 14.05 9.59
CA HIS A 118 26.26 13.24 10.73
C HIS A 118 25.66 11.88 10.31
N GLY A 119 25.74 10.89 11.20
CA GLY A 119 25.17 9.55 10.97
C GLY A 119 25.94 8.70 9.96
N VAL A 120 25.25 7.66 9.49
CA VAL A 120 25.74 6.62 8.56
C VAL A 120 24.86 6.63 7.31
N GLY A 121 25.48 6.74 6.14
CA GLY A 121 24.76 6.71 4.87
C GLY A 121 25.70 6.85 3.68
N PRO A 122 25.35 6.30 2.50
CA PRO A 122 26.27 6.17 1.36
C PRO A 122 26.83 7.52 0.88
N ALA A 123 26.04 8.58 0.90
CA ALA A 123 26.49 9.91 0.48
C ALA A 123 27.34 10.64 1.52
N THR A 124 27.00 10.53 2.81
CA THR A 124 27.83 11.05 3.89
C THR A 124 29.18 10.33 3.93
N SER A 125 29.19 9.00 3.81
CA SER A 125 30.41 8.19 3.76
C SER A 125 31.25 8.50 2.52
N TRP A 126 30.62 8.68 1.35
CA TRP A 126 31.32 9.14 0.14
C TRP A 126 31.94 10.52 0.35
N ALA A 127 31.17 11.51 0.79
CA ALA A 127 31.65 12.89 0.94
C ALA A 127 32.81 13.01 1.93
N ARG A 128 32.82 12.23 3.02
CA ARG A 128 33.92 12.17 4.00
C ARG A 128 35.23 11.67 3.39
N ASN A 129 35.14 10.72 2.47
CA ASN A 129 36.30 9.97 1.97
C ASN A 129 36.79 10.43 0.59
N VAL A 130 35.97 11.17 -0.15
CA VAL A 130 36.25 11.58 -1.53
C VAL A 130 37.48 12.47 -1.61
N LYS A 131 38.32 12.22 -2.63
CA LYS A 131 39.54 12.97 -2.90
C LYS A 131 39.43 13.77 -4.19
N PRO A 132 40.14 14.92 -4.29
CA PRO A 132 40.30 15.62 -5.55
C PRO A 132 40.78 14.70 -6.67
N GLY A 133 40.13 14.82 -7.84
CA GLY A 133 40.38 14.01 -9.03
C GLY A 133 39.44 12.83 -9.23
N GLU A 134 38.69 12.42 -8.20
CA GLU A 134 37.67 11.37 -8.34
C GLU A 134 36.49 11.84 -9.20
N THR A 135 35.87 10.91 -9.92
CA THR A 135 34.73 11.19 -10.82
C THR A 135 33.43 10.78 -10.16
N ILE A 136 32.41 11.61 -10.27
CA ILE A 136 31.05 11.33 -9.81
C ILE A 136 30.06 11.57 -10.95
N GLN A 137 29.04 10.72 -11.04
CA GLN A 137 27.95 10.93 -11.97
C GLN A 137 26.83 11.72 -11.28
N ILE A 138 26.24 12.67 -12.00
CA ILE A 138 25.08 13.44 -11.57
C ILE A 138 23.94 13.34 -12.58
N ALA A 139 22.69 13.53 -12.13
CA ALA A 139 21.52 13.65 -12.98
C ALA A 139 20.66 14.87 -12.61
N GLY A 140 20.38 15.74 -13.58
CA GLY A 140 19.67 17.01 -13.40
C GLY A 140 20.60 18.24 -13.36
N PRO A 141 20.12 19.39 -12.84
CA PRO A 141 18.74 19.65 -12.38
C PRO A 141 17.67 19.44 -13.45
N LYS A 142 16.44 19.14 -13.03
CA LYS A 142 15.28 18.94 -13.94
C LYS A 142 14.32 20.13 -13.96
N SER A 143 14.53 21.08 -13.08
CA SER A 143 13.70 22.26 -12.93
C SER A 143 14.44 23.31 -12.13
N SER A 144 14.03 24.56 -12.29
CA SER A 144 14.51 25.69 -11.52
C SER A 144 13.35 26.53 -11.03
N SER A 145 13.42 27.04 -9.81
CA SER A 145 12.43 27.95 -9.26
C SER A 145 13.10 29.10 -8.51
N VAL A 146 12.74 30.32 -8.86
CA VAL A 146 13.38 31.52 -8.28
C VAL A 146 12.61 32.02 -7.06
N HIS A 147 13.01 33.19 -6.53
CA HIS A 147 12.31 33.87 -5.44
C HIS A 147 10.81 34.06 -5.77
N PRO A 148 9.89 33.93 -4.79
CA PRO A 148 8.46 34.09 -5.03
C PRO A 148 8.10 35.50 -5.51
N GLU A 149 7.16 35.59 -6.46
CA GLU A 149 6.63 36.86 -6.93
C GLU A 149 5.35 37.22 -6.16
N GLY A 150 5.16 38.50 -5.85
CA GLY A 150 3.94 38.99 -5.20
C GLY A 150 3.81 38.73 -3.69
N ALA A 151 4.84 38.18 -3.06
CA ALA A 151 4.95 38.10 -1.60
C ALA A 151 5.55 39.40 -1.03
N ASP A 152 4.94 39.95 0.01
CA ASP A 152 5.45 41.12 0.75
C ASP A 152 6.58 40.73 1.70
N TRP A 153 6.61 39.46 2.13
CA TRP A 153 7.67 38.88 2.94
C TRP A 153 7.68 37.35 2.83
N VAL A 154 8.79 36.72 3.21
CA VAL A 154 8.92 35.26 3.19
C VAL A 154 9.19 34.68 4.58
N LEU A 155 8.61 33.52 4.86
CA LEU A 155 8.83 32.75 6.08
C LEU A 155 9.59 31.47 5.73
N ILE A 156 10.80 31.33 6.27
CA ILE A 156 11.72 30.23 5.95
C ILE A 156 11.93 29.37 7.19
N GLY A 157 11.69 28.07 7.08
CA GLY A 157 12.08 27.10 8.10
C GLY A 157 12.93 25.99 7.49
N ALA A 158 14.11 25.74 8.04
CA ALA A 158 15.04 24.74 7.53
C ALA A 158 15.64 23.93 8.67
N ASP A 159 15.88 22.64 8.45
CA ASP A 159 16.93 21.93 9.19
C ASP A 159 18.26 21.99 8.44
N GLU A 160 19.31 21.36 8.97
CA GLU A 160 20.64 21.39 8.38
C GLU A 160 20.70 20.81 6.96
N THR A 161 19.75 19.95 6.55
CA THR A 161 19.70 19.40 5.19
C THR A 161 19.23 20.43 4.17
N ALA A 162 18.44 21.41 4.61
CA ALA A 162 17.94 22.51 3.80
C ALA A 162 18.77 23.80 3.94
N LEU A 163 19.68 23.87 4.91
CA LEU A 163 20.63 24.97 5.08
C LEU A 163 21.40 25.34 3.80
N PRO A 164 21.82 24.42 2.92
CA PRO A 164 22.48 24.79 1.66
C PRO A 164 21.60 25.66 0.75
N ALA A 165 20.31 25.34 0.64
CA ALA A 165 19.35 26.11 -0.14
C ALA A 165 19.12 27.48 0.47
N VAL A 166 18.95 27.55 1.81
CA VAL A 166 18.78 28.82 2.53
C VAL A 166 20.02 29.71 2.40
N GLY A 167 21.22 29.14 2.56
CA GLY A 167 22.47 29.87 2.43
C GLY A 167 22.64 30.49 1.05
N ARG A 168 22.33 29.72 -0.02
CA ARG A 168 22.29 30.24 -1.39
C ARG A 168 21.24 31.34 -1.56
N TRP A 169 20.04 31.12 -1.01
CA TRP A 169 18.96 32.10 -1.14
C TRP A 169 19.30 33.44 -0.51
N LEU A 170 19.94 33.44 0.66
CA LEU A 170 20.39 34.64 1.35
C LEU A 170 21.49 35.40 0.58
N GLU A 171 22.37 34.69 -0.11
CA GLU A 171 23.40 35.30 -0.98
C GLU A 171 22.78 35.94 -2.24
N GLU A 172 21.71 35.34 -2.77
CA GLU A 172 20.98 35.78 -3.97
C GLU A 172 19.74 36.64 -3.63
N TRP A 173 19.62 37.11 -2.38
CA TRP A 173 18.39 37.71 -1.88
C TRP A 173 18.02 39.00 -2.62
N PRO A 174 16.77 39.15 -3.09
CA PRO A 174 16.36 40.38 -3.78
C PRO A 174 16.43 41.61 -2.88
N GLU A 175 16.90 42.73 -3.45
CA GLU A 175 16.98 44.01 -2.74
C GLU A 175 15.60 44.46 -2.24
N GLY A 176 15.51 44.81 -0.95
CA GLY A 176 14.28 45.28 -0.31
C GLY A 176 13.27 44.20 0.07
N ALA A 177 13.52 42.92 -0.24
CA ALA A 177 12.66 41.82 0.19
C ALA A 177 12.85 41.54 1.69
N ARG A 178 11.74 41.26 2.38
CA ARG A 178 11.72 40.97 3.83
C ARG A 178 11.63 39.47 4.08
N GLY A 179 12.27 38.97 5.13
CA GLY A 179 12.17 37.55 5.48
C GLY A 179 12.42 37.24 6.95
N GLN A 180 11.77 36.19 7.44
CA GLN A 180 12.09 35.56 8.73
C GLN A 180 12.62 34.16 8.46
N VAL A 181 13.79 33.84 8.99
CA VAL A 181 14.53 32.61 8.69
C VAL A 181 14.84 31.87 9.97
N PHE A 182 14.41 30.62 10.05
CA PHE A 182 14.64 29.73 11.18
C PHE A 182 15.43 28.51 10.70
N ILE A 183 16.62 28.31 11.25
CA ILE A 183 17.50 27.20 10.86
C ILE A 183 17.80 26.34 12.08
N GLU A 184 17.38 25.09 12.04
CA GLU A 184 17.73 24.07 13.01
C GLU A 184 19.07 23.42 12.68
N VAL A 185 19.94 23.33 13.70
CA VAL A 185 21.22 22.62 13.64
C VAL A 185 21.43 21.79 14.91
N GLU A 186 22.32 20.80 14.84
CA GLU A 186 22.63 19.94 15.99
C GLU A 186 23.28 20.70 17.15
N GLU A 187 24.33 21.47 16.85
CA GLU A 187 25.19 22.17 17.80
C GLU A 187 25.45 23.62 17.39
N GLU A 188 25.84 24.45 18.36
CA GLU A 188 26.28 25.83 18.12
C GLU A 188 27.45 25.92 17.13
N SER A 189 28.34 24.94 17.13
CA SER A 189 29.51 24.85 16.23
C SER A 189 29.12 24.58 14.78
N HIS A 190 27.90 24.13 14.51
CA HIS A 190 27.40 23.81 13.17
C HIS A 190 26.76 25.02 12.47
N ARG A 191 26.69 26.18 13.13
CA ARG A 191 26.23 27.43 12.50
C ARG A 191 27.24 27.86 11.44
N GLN A 192 26.76 28.06 10.21
CA GLN A 192 27.56 28.66 9.14
C GLN A 192 27.60 30.18 9.28
N ASP A 193 28.68 30.78 8.81
CA ASP A 193 28.76 32.23 8.64
C ASP A 193 27.97 32.61 7.38
N LEU A 194 26.73 33.06 7.57
CA LEU A 194 25.81 33.43 6.48
C LEU A 194 25.72 34.94 6.35
N VAL A 195 25.68 35.42 5.11
CA VAL A 195 25.30 36.81 4.83
C VAL A 195 23.82 36.97 5.19
N VAL A 196 23.50 37.95 6.04
CA VAL A 196 22.11 38.30 6.38
C VAL A 196 21.78 39.63 5.70
N PRO A 197 20.97 39.62 4.63
CA PRO A 197 20.56 40.84 3.93
C PRO A 197 19.75 41.79 4.81
N GLU A 198 19.70 43.07 4.44
CA GLU A 198 18.81 44.03 5.10
C GLU A 198 17.35 43.59 4.96
N GLY A 199 16.58 43.66 6.04
CA GLY A 199 15.17 43.22 6.07
C GLY A 199 14.97 41.72 6.37
N VAL A 200 16.05 40.97 6.61
CA VAL A 200 16.00 39.55 6.99
C VAL A 200 16.32 39.36 8.48
N GLU A 201 15.47 38.62 9.18
CA GLU A 201 15.69 38.17 10.56
C GLU A 201 16.07 36.69 10.57
N LEU A 202 17.32 36.37 10.95
CA LEU A 202 17.81 35.00 11.05
C LEU A 202 17.86 34.52 12.51
N THR A 203 17.21 33.40 12.79
CA THR A 203 17.19 32.71 14.08
C THR A 203 17.75 31.29 13.94
N TRP A 204 18.79 31.00 14.72
CA TRP A 204 19.33 29.65 14.83
C TRP A 204 18.67 28.88 15.96
N LEU A 205 18.26 27.65 15.69
CA LEU A 205 17.66 26.71 16.63
C LEU A 205 18.65 25.57 16.85
N VAL A 206 19.04 25.30 18.09
CA VAL A 206 20.07 24.30 18.39
C VAL A 206 19.46 23.14 19.15
N ARG A 207 19.64 21.92 18.64
CA ARG A 207 19.07 20.69 19.24
C ARG A 207 19.73 20.27 20.55
N HIS A 208 20.94 20.75 20.83
CA HIS A 208 21.70 20.42 22.04
C HIS A 208 21.84 18.89 22.26
N GLY A 209 22.18 18.17 21.19
CA GLY A 209 22.38 16.72 21.22
C GLY A 209 21.10 15.88 21.08
N ALA A 210 19.92 16.50 20.93
CA ALA A 210 18.73 15.76 20.51
C ALA A 210 18.89 15.25 19.08
N GLU A 211 18.38 14.05 18.82
CA GLU A 211 18.50 13.38 17.52
C GLU A 211 17.76 14.18 16.43
N ALA A 212 18.35 14.25 15.24
CA ALA A 212 17.74 14.93 14.09
C ALA A 212 16.34 14.38 13.78
N GLY A 213 15.40 15.27 13.43
CA GLY A 213 14.03 14.90 13.11
C GLY A 213 13.16 14.48 14.31
N THR A 214 13.60 14.68 15.55
CA THR A 214 12.84 14.30 16.75
C THR A 214 12.31 15.48 17.56
N THR A 215 12.76 16.70 17.26
CA THR A 215 12.39 17.88 18.03
C THR A 215 11.21 18.62 17.41
N ALA A 216 10.55 19.44 18.22
CA ALA A 216 9.54 20.39 17.75
C ALA A 216 10.11 21.81 17.55
N LEU A 217 11.43 22.00 17.67
CA LEU A 217 12.07 23.33 17.74
C LEU A 217 11.66 24.23 16.57
N LEU A 218 11.74 23.70 15.35
CA LEU A 218 11.38 24.46 14.16
C LEU A 218 9.90 24.88 14.16
N PHE A 219 8.98 23.98 14.53
CA PHE A 219 7.56 24.31 14.60
C PHE A 219 7.24 25.31 15.71
N ASP A 220 7.81 25.13 16.89
CA ASP A 220 7.60 26.02 18.04
C ASP A 220 8.13 27.43 17.75
N ALA A 221 9.30 27.55 17.12
CA ALA A 221 9.87 28.83 16.73
C ALA A 221 9.03 29.55 15.66
N LEU A 222 8.64 28.85 14.60
CA LEU A 222 7.77 29.39 13.55
C LEU A 222 6.41 29.87 14.11
N LYS A 223 5.87 29.13 15.09
CA LYS A 223 4.58 29.46 15.71
C LYS A 223 4.70 30.64 16.69
N ALA A 224 5.85 30.79 17.35
CA ALA A 224 6.12 31.87 18.30
C ALA A 224 6.56 33.19 17.63
N ALA A 225 7.02 33.13 16.38
CA ALA A 225 7.43 34.30 15.62
C ALA A 225 6.30 35.33 15.46
N GLU A 226 6.67 36.61 15.43
CA GLU A 226 5.74 37.68 15.07
C GLU A 226 5.28 37.49 13.62
N TRP A 227 3.96 37.51 13.41
CA TRP A 227 3.39 37.39 12.06
C TRP A 227 3.26 38.78 11.43
N TRP A 228 4.08 39.07 10.42
CA TRP A 228 4.07 40.36 9.76
C TRP A 228 2.84 40.56 8.85
N ASP A 229 2.41 41.81 8.74
CA ASP A 229 1.36 42.21 7.79
C ASP A 229 1.82 42.01 6.33
N GLY A 230 0.86 41.71 5.45
CA GLY A 230 1.08 41.50 4.02
C GLY A 230 0.99 40.03 3.59
N ASN A 231 1.17 39.81 2.29
CA ASN A 231 1.14 38.49 1.67
C ASN A 231 2.45 37.75 1.97
N VAL A 232 2.33 36.61 2.66
CA VAL A 232 3.49 35.76 2.96
C VAL A 232 3.67 34.68 1.90
N PHE A 233 4.93 34.31 1.63
CA PHE A 233 5.28 33.02 1.05
C PHE A 233 6.10 32.20 2.04
N ALA A 234 5.63 31.00 2.38
CA ALA A 234 6.26 30.12 3.34
C ALA A 234 7.00 28.98 2.65
N TRP A 235 8.33 28.91 2.83
CA TRP A 235 9.17 27.81 2.36
C TRP A 235 9.72 27.05 3.57
N VAL A 236 9.45 25.76 3.68
CA VAL A 236 9.91 24.93 4.79
C VAL A 236 10.44 23.60 4.30
N ALA A 237 11.69 23.27 4.65
CA ALA A 237 12.33 22.02 4.25
C ALA A 237 13.11 21.35 5.38
N GLY A 238 13.13 20.02 5.37
CA GLY A 238 13.75 19.21 6.42
C GLY A 238 13.13 17.83 6.55
N GLU A 239 13.06 17.27 7.76
CA GLU A 239 12.51 15.93 8.03
C GLU A 239 10.99 15.84 7.80
N ALA A 240 10.54 14.91 6.96
CA ALA A 240 9.14 14.84 6.51
C ALA A 240 8.08 14.72 7.63
N GLY A 241 8.39 14.02 8.72
CA GLY A 241 7.55 13.89 9.90
C GLY A 241 7.38 15.20 10.67
N THR A 242 8.49 15.90 10.96
CA THR A 242 8.49 17.20 11.67
C THR A 242 7.78 18.30 10.89
N LEU A 243 7.77 18.23 9.55
CA LEU A 243 7.10 19.20 8.69
C LEU A 243 5.57 19.05 8.63
N THR A 244 5.03 17.87 8.98
CA THR A 244 3.58 17.61 8.91
C THR A 244 2.74 18.57 9.77
N PRO A 245 3.05 18.82 11.06
CA PRO A 245 2.35 19.82 11.86
C PRO A 245 2.51 21.24 11.30
N ILE A 246 3.70 21.62 10.78
CA ILE A 246 3.94 22.94 10.17
C ILE A 246 3.02 23.15 8.97
N ARG A 247 2.95 22.19 8.05
CA ARG A 247 2.06 22.26 6.88
C ARG A 247 0.60 22.39 7.28
N ARG A 248 0.16 21.67 8.32
CA ARG A 248 -1.21 21.73 8.84
C ARG A 248 -1.51 23.12 9.43
N TRP A 249 -0.58 23.66 10.21
CA TRP A 249 -0.70 24.99 10.81
C TRP A 249 -0.79 26.09 9.75
N LEU A 250 0.13 26.12 8.78
CA LEU A 250 0.10 27.10 7.67
C LEU A 250 -1.24 27.07 6.90
N LYS A 251 -1.76 25.88 6.61
CA LYS A 251 -3.02 25.72 5.85
C LYS A 251 -4.27 25.99 6.66
N ARG A 252 -4.36 25.49 7.89
CA ARG A 252 -5.62 25.48 8.66
C ARG A 252 -5.73 26.64 9.64
N GLU A 253 -4.62 27.04 10.24
CA GLU A 253 -4.61 28.10 11.26
C GLU A 253 -4.25 29.46 10.64
N LYS A 254 -3.26 29.51 9.73
CA LYS A 254 -2.89 30.73 9.00
C LYS A 254 -3.66 30.93 7.70
N ASN A 255 -4.45 29.94 7.29
CA ASN A 255 -5.32 30.00 6.12
C ASN A 255 -4.59 30.48 4.84
N LEU A 256 -3.35 30.04 4.66
CA LEU A 256 -2.58 30.35 3.45
C LEU A 256 -3.05 29.48 2.28
N ASP A 257 -3.10 30.09 1.10
CA ASP A 257 -3.42 29.39 -0.13
C ASP A 257 -2.28 28.43 -0.53
N LYS A 258 -2.61 27.48 -1.40
CA LYS A 258 -1.67 26.42 -1.81
C LYS A 258 -0.43 26.98 -2.50
N ASP A 259 -0.54 28.12 -3.17
CA ASP A 259 0.54 28.79 -3.88
C ASP A 259 1.48 29.59 -2.99
N GLN A 260 1.04 29.92 -1.79
CA GLN A 260 1.83 30.59 -0.77
C GLN A 260 2.67 29.62 0.08
N ILE A 261 2.54 28.30 -0.12
CA ILE A 261 3.15 27.30 0.76
C ILE A 261 3.94 26.27 -0.03
N GLU A 262 5.24 26.20 0.24
CA GLU A 262 6.11 25.10 -0.14
C GLU A 262 6.69 24.42 1.09
N VAL A 263 6.21 23.21 1.39
CA VAL A 263 6.72 22.40 2.51
C VAL A 263 7.22 21.08 1.94
N THR A 264 8.54 20.88 1.93
CA THR A 264 9.20 19.78 1.23
C THR A 264 10.04 18.94 2.18
N GLY A 265 9.70 17.65 2.33
CA GLY A 265 10.50 16.71 3.11
C GLY A 265 11.76 16.32 2.32
N TYR A 266 12.91 16.85 2.71
CA TYR A 266 14.21 16.54 2.08
C TYR A 266 14.70 15.16 2.46
N TRP A 267 14.34 14.71 3.66
CA TRP A 267 14.62 13.38 4.15
C TRP A 267 13.47 12.91 5.04
N LYS A 268 13.47 11.62 5.39
CA LYS A 268 12.53 11.04 6.34
C LYS A 268 13.34 10.18 7.29
N LYS A 269 13.10 10.33 8.59
CA LYS A 269 13.72 9.46 9.58
C LYS A 269 13.30 8.02 9.33
N GLN A 270 14.28 7.15 9.12
CA GLN A 270 14.11 5.71 8.99
C GLN A 270 15.08 5.02 9.94
N LYS A 271 14.72 3.83 10.42
CA LYS A 271 15.64 3.02 11.22
C LYS A 271 16.69 2.46 10.27
N VAL A 272 17.85 3.10 10.24
CA VAL A 272 19.01 2.62 9.48
C VAL A 272 19.76 1.64 10.37
N THR A 273 19.70 0.34 10.05
CA THR A 273 20.57 -0.66 10.67
C THR A 273 21.92 -0.58 9.97
N ALA A 274 23.02 -0.49 10.72
CA ALA A 274 24.35 -0.55 10.12
C ALA A 274 24.65 -1.98 9.65
N SER A 275 25.37 -2.13 8.55
CA SER A 275 25.84 -3.43 8.09
C SER A 275 26.73 -4.07 9.17
N ALA A 276 26.53 -5.37 9.41
CA ALA A 276 27.37 -6.15 10.32
C ALA A 276 28.83 -6.25 9.81
N GLU A 277 29.04 -6.12 8.50
CA GLU A 277 30.35 -6.23 7.85
C GLU A 277 31.07 -4.87 7.75
N ASN A 278 30.33 -3.78 7.56
CA ASN A 278 30.88 -2.42 7.56
C ASN A 278 29.96 -1.44 8.34
N PRO A 279 30.35 -1.06 9.57
CA PRO A 279 29.57 -0.12 10.39
C PRO A 279 29.38 1.28 9.80
N GLU A 280 30.14 1.66 8.77
CA GLU A 280 30.01 2.94 8.04
C GLU A 280 29.00 2.88 6.87
N LEU A 281 28.33 1.73 6.67
CA LEU A 281 27.34 1.52 5.63
C LEU A 281 26.00 1.02 6.21
N PRO A 282 24.86 1.40 5.60
CA PRO A 282 23.58 0.84 5.98
C PRO A 282 23.43 -0.61 5.49
N ASP A 283 22.66 -1.40 6.21
CA ASP A 283 22.14 -2.69 5.74
C ASP A 283 21.00 -2.42 4.75
N PHE A 284 21.30 -2.60 3.47
CA PHE A 284 20.36 -2.35 2.37
C PHE A 284 19.23 -3.39 2.30
N SER A 285 19.35 -4.53 2.98
CA SER A 285 18.31 -5.55 3.05
C SER A 285 17.26 -5.29 4.13
N ALA A 286 17.59 -4.44 5.12
CA ALA A 286 16.78 -4.24 6.32
C ALA A 286 15.75 -3.09 6.23
N SER A 287 15.73 -2.33 5.13
CA SER A 287 14.79 -1.20 4.97
C SER A 287 13.68 -1.55 3.98
N GLU A 288 12.56 -2.09 4.47
CA GLU A 288 11.32 -2.10 3.69
C GLU A 288 10.87 -0.67 3.41
N ASN A 289 10.67 -0.35 2.13
CA ASN A 289 10.17 0.93 1.70
C ASN A 289 8.67 1.03 2.04
N VAL A 290 8.33 1.47 3.25
CA VAL A 290 6.94 1.62 3.73
C VAL A 290 6.01 2.32 2.73
N ARG A 291 6.54 3.25 1.92
CA ARG A 291 5.74 3.94 0.89
C ARG A 291 5.38 3.02 -0.27
N GLU A 292 6.29 2.13 -0.66
CA GLU A 292 6.10 1.15 -1.71
C GLU A 292 5.10 0.08 -1.28
N VAL A 293 5.26 -0.46 -0.06
CA VAL A 293 4.26 -1.38 0.53
C VAL A 293 2.88 -0.72 0.58
N PHE A 294 2.78 0.52 1.07
CA PHE A 294 1.50 1.23 1.10
C PHE A 294 0.94 1.48 -0.32
N HIS A 295 1.80 1.77 -1.29
CA HIS A 295 1.39 1.96 -2.68
C HIS A 295 0.82 0.66 -3.25
N GLU A 296 1.51 -0.46 -3.07
CA GLU A 296 1.06 -1.79 -3.49
C GLU A 296 -0.29 -2.16 -2.87
N LEU A 297 -0.46 -1.96 -1.56
CA LEU A 297 -1.73 -2.19 -0.86
C LEU A 297 -2.89 -1.32 -1.39
N SER A 298 -2.58 -0.19 -2.03
CA SER A 298 -3.59 0.73 -2.58
C SER A 298 -3.90 0.51 -4.07
N GLU A 299 -3.17 -0.39 -4.74
CA GLU A 299 -3.35 -0.68 -6.16
C GLU A 299 -4.44 -1.73 -6.38
N ILE A 300 -5.59 -1.30 -6.90
CA ILE A 300 -6.70 -2.20 -7.21
C ILE A 300 -6.59 -2.83 -8.61
N THR A 301 -5.81 -2.22 -9.50
CA THR A 301 -5.76 -2.59 -10.92
C THR A 301 -5.29 -4.04 -11.16
N PRO A 302 -4.24 -4.55 -10.49
CA PRO A 302 -3.81 -5.94 -10.66
C PRO A 302 -4.94 -6.96 -10.38
N GLY A 303 -5.67 -6.77 -9.28
CA GLY A 303 -6.76 -7.67 -8.88
C GLY A 303 -7.92 -7.70 -9.90
N PHE A 304 -8.25 -6.57 -10.52
CA PHE A 304 -9.25 -6.51 -11.59
C PHE A 304 -8.74 -7.10 -12.90
N ALA A 305 -7.47 -6.90 -13.25
CA ALA A 305 -6.89 -7.48 -14.46
C ALA A 305 -6.89 -9.02 -14.41
N LEU A 306 -6.56 -9.59 -13.24
CA LEU A 306 -6.63 -11.05 -13.00
C LEU A 306 -8.07 -11.57 -13.09
N ARG A 307 -9.05 -10.87 -12.51
CA ARG A 307 -10.47 -11.22 -12.62
C ARG A 307 -10.98 -11.19 -14.05
N VAL A 308 -10.60 -10.19 -14.84
CA VAL A 308 -10.93 -10.14 -16.27
C VAL A 308 -10.26 -11.31 -17.01
N ALA A 309 -9.01 -11.64 -16.70
CA ALA A 309 -8.31 -12.77 -17.31
C ALA A 309 -8.99 -14.11 -17.00
N ALA A 310 -9.39 -14.33 -15.74
CA ALA A 310 -10.13 -15.51 -15.31
C ALA A 310 -11.51 -15.58 -15.97
N THR A 311 -12.24 -14.47 -16.04
CA THR A 311 -13.57 -14.39 -16.69
C THR A 311 -13.51 -14.68 -18.19
N LEU A 312 -12.38 -14.40 -18.84
CA LEU A 312 -12.14 -14.73 -20.25
C LEU A 312 -11.55 -16.13 -20.44
N ASP A 313 -11.43 -16.95 -19.38
CA ASP A 313 -10.81 -18.27 -19.39
C ASP A 313 -9.38 -18.30 -19.94
N LEU A 314 -8.61 -17.21 -19.76
CA LEU A 314 -7.26 -17.12 -20.33
C LEU A 314 -6.31 -18.21 -19.83
N GLY A 315 -6.43 -18.63 -18.57
CA GLY A 315 -5.63 -19.73 -18.00
C GLY A 315 -5.77 -21.03 -18.79
N PRO A 316 -6.97 -21.65 -18.80
CA PRO A 316 -7.23 -22.88 -19.55
C PRO A 316 -6.98 -22.79 -21.05
N ILE A 317 -7.33 -21.64 -21.66
CA ILE A 317 -7.12 -21.42 -23.11
C ILE A 317 -5.61 -21.44 -23.44
N MET A 318 -4.80 -20.68 -22.70
CA MET A 318 -3.36 -20.58 -22.95
C MET A 318 -2.60 -21.84 -22.53
N GLY A 319 -3.14 -22.64 -21.60
CA GLY A 319 -2.64 -23.96 -21.25
C GLY A 319 -2.72 -25.00 -22.38
N SER A 320 -3.57 -24.75 -23.39
CA SER A 320 -3.85 -25.67 -24.51
C SER A 320 -3.05 -25.35 -25.79
N ASP A 321 -1.82 -24.83 -25.67
CA ASP A 321 -0.95 -24.38 -26.78
C ASP A 321 -1.51 -23.25 -27.67
N VAL A 322 -2.58 -22.57 -27.24
CA VAL A 322 -3.09 -21.35 -27.88
C VAL A 322 -2.21 -20.17 -27.51
N ASN A 323 -1.48 -19.61 -28.47
CA ASN A 323 -0.46 -18.62 -28.18
C ASN A 323 -0.55 -17.35 -29.04
N SER A 324 -1.10 -17.40 -30.26
CA SER A 324 -1.19 -16.19 -31.08
C SER A 324 -2.33 -15.28 -30.59
N LEU A 325 -2.18 -13.96 -30.74
CA LEU A 325 -3.24 -13.01 -30.38
C LEU A 325 -4.55 -13.30 -31.12
N GLU A 326 -4.46 -13.69 -32.40
CA GLU A 326 -5.61 -14.07 -33.22
C GLU A 326 -6.37 -15.27 -32.64
N GLN A 327 -5.65 -16.33 -32.26
CA GLN A 327 -6.27 -17.50 -31.66
C GLN A 327 -6.88 -17.20 -30.29
N LEU A 328 -6.23 -16.35 -29.49
CA LEU A 328 -6.77 -15.93 -28.19
C LEU A 328 -8.04 -15.09 -28.35
N VAL A 329 -8.09 -14.21 -29.36
CA VAL A 329 -9.31 -13.46 -29.69
C VAL A 329 -10.44 -14.41 -30.10
N GLU A 330 -10.15 -15.41 -30.93
CA GLU A 330 -11.14 -16.40 -31.35
C GLU A 330 -11.66 -17.23 -30.16
N ALA A 331 -10.77 -17.69 -29.29
CA ALA A 331 -11.12 -18.54 -28.15
C ALA A 331 -11.89 -17.79 -27.05
N THR A 332 -11.50 -16.55 -26.75
CA THR A 332 -12.11 -15.73 -25.69
C THR A 332 -13.34 -14.95 -26.16
N GLY A 333 -13.47 -14.71 -27.47
CA GLY A 333 -14.46 -13.79 -28.03
C GLY A 333 -14.20 -12.31 -27.72
N ALA A 334 -13.06 -11.98 -27.11
CA ALA A 334 -12.72 -10.61 -26.72
C ALA A 334 -12.35 -9.73 -27.92
N ASN A 335 -12.46 -8.40 -27.75
CA ASN A 335 -11.94 -7.46 -28.74
C ASN A 335 -10.41 -7.53 -28.82
N GLU A 336 -9.84 -7.65 -30.02
CA GLU A 336 -8.39 -7.77 -30.26
C GLU A 336 -7.56 -6.67 -29.57
N PHE A 337 -7.97 -5.40 -29.71
CA PHE A 337 -7.24 -4.27 -29.12
C PHE A 337 -7.33 -4.30 -27.59
N GLY A 338 -8.50 -4.62 -27.05
CA GLY A 338 -8.71 -4.76 -25.60
C GLY A 338 -7.88 -5.90 -25.01
N LEU A 339 -7.92 -7.08 -25.63
CA LEU A 339 -7.17 -8.25 -25.19
C LEU A 339 -5.65 -8.01 -25.26
N PHE A 340 -5.17 -7.37 -26.33
CA PHE A 340 -3.76 -6.99 -26.44
C PHE A 340 -3.31 -6.04 -25.31
N LYS A 341 -4.16 -5.07 -24.93
CA LYS A 341 -3.86 -4.15 -23.82
C LYS A 341 -3.83 -4.88 -22.48
N LEU A 342 -4.76 -5.80 -22.25
CA LEU A 342 -4.78 -6.65 -21.07
C LEU A 342 -3.52 -7.51 -20.99
N LEU A 343 -3.16 -8.24 -22.06
CA LEU A 343 -1.96 -9.09 -22.11
C LEU A 343 -0.68 -8.30 -21.84
N ARG A 344 -0.55 -7.08 -22.38
CA ARG A 344 0.60 -6.19 -22.07
C ARG A 344 0.65 -5.75 -20.61
N TYR A 345 -0.50 -5.52 -19.99
CA TYR A 345 -0.54 -5.17 -18.57
C TYR A 345 -0.19 -6.39 -17.71
N LEU A 346 -0.77 -7.56 -18.01
CA LEU A 346 -0.44 -8.83 -17.36
C LEU A 346 1.06 -9.17 -17.48
N GLU A 347 1.72 -8.84 -18.58
CA GLU A 347 3.17 -8.99 -18.72
C GLU A 347 3.95 -8.06 -17.80
N SER A 348 3.48 -6.83 -17.59
CA SER A 348 4.12 -5.89 -16.68
C SER A 348 4.06 -6.30 -15.21
N ILE A 349 3.14 -7.20 -14.86
CA ILE A 349 3.02 -7.82 -13.54
C ILE A 349 3.38 -9.31 -13.58
N GLU A 350 4.16 -9.74 -14.58
CA GLU A 350 4.74 -11.08 -14.70
C GLU A 350 3.74 -12.25 -14.74
N VAL A 351 2.49 -12.02 -15.16
CA VAL A 351 1.47 -13.07 -15.35
C VAL A 351 1.57 -13.70 -16.75
N THR A 352 1.80 -12.87 -17.76
CA THR A 352 2.02 -13.32 -19.15
C THR A 352 3.40 -12.92 -19.64
N GLN A 353 3.83 -13.49 -20.76
CA GLN A 353 5.06 -13.10 -21.44
C GLN A 353 4.85 -13.08 -22.94
N GLN A 354 5.26 -12.00 -23.61
CA GLN A 354 5.31 -11.94 -25.06
C GLN A 354 6.51 -12.76 -25.57
N THR A 355 6.26 -13.57 -26.60
CA THR A 355 7.23 -14.43 -27.26
C THR A 355 7.20 -14.19 -28.78
N PRO A 356 8.22 -14.63 -29.54
CA PRO A 356 8.21 -14.51 -30.99
C PRO A 356 7.00 -15.19 -31.67
N SER A 357 6.41 -16.21 -31.03
CA SER A 357 5.24 -16.94 -31.52
C SER A 357 3.90 -16.42 -30.99
N GLY A 358 3.89 -15.42 -30.09
CA GLY A 358 2.66 -14.90 -29.49
C GLY A 358 2.81 -14.64 -28.00
N TRP A 359 1.94 -15.20 -27.17
CA TRP A 359 1.89 -15.02 -25.73
C TRP A 359 1.87 -16.37 -25.02
N LYS A 360 2.42 -16.41 -23.80
CA LYS A 360 2.31 -17.56 -22.90
C LYS A 360 2.10 -17.10 -21.46
N LEU A 361 1.62 -17.99 -20.60
CA LEU A 361 1.64 -17.79 -19.15
C LEU A 361 3.06 -17.96 -18.62
N THR A 362 3.42 -17.15 -17.63
CA THR A 362 4.59 -17.39 -16.78
C THR A 362 4.31 -18.51 -15.78
N ASP A 363 5.27 -18.86 -14.92
CA ASP A 363 5.02 -19.81 -13.83
C ASP A 363 3.95 -19.27 -12.86
N MET A 364 3.95 -17.97 -12.56
CA MET A 364 2.90 -17.32 -11.75
C MET A 364 1.56 -17.28 -12.47
N GLY A 365 1.54 -17.00 -13.78
CA GLY A 365 0.30 -16.91 -14.54
C GLY A 365 -0.45 -18.23 -14.67
N ARG A 366 0.22 -19.38 -14.45
CA ARG A 366 -0.43 -20.70 -14.45
C ARG A 366 -1.42 -20.89 -13.30
N GLU A 367 -1.37 -20.07 -12.25
CA GLU A 367 -2.39 -20.09 -11.20
C GLU A 367 -3.80 -19.79 -11.77
N LEU A 368 -3.91 -19.05 -12.88
CA LEU A 368 -5.19 -18.83 -13.58
C LEU A 368 -5.80 -20.09 -14.20
N ASP A 369 -5.03 -21.18 -14.33
CA ASP A 369 -5.49 -22.49 -14.81
C ASP A 369 -6.01 -23.38 -13.66
N THR A 370 -5.86 -22.94 -12.41
CA THR A 370 -6.39 -23.66 -11.24
C THR A 370 -7.89 -23.40 -11.12
N GLU A 371 -8.69 -24.46 -11.11
CA GLU A 371 -10.16 -24.41 -11.09
C GLU A 371 -10.72 -23.50 -9.98
N TYR A 372 -10.24 -23.64 -8.75
CA TYR A 372 -10.64 -22.76 -7.64
C TYR A 372 -10.31 -21.28 -7.89
N VAL A 373 -9.14 -20.97 -8.47
CA VAL A 373 -8.74 -19.59 -8.76
C VAL A 373 -9.57 -18.99 -9.89
N SER A 374 -9.85 -19.77 -10.95
CA SER A 374 -10.67 -19.30 -12.06
C SER A 374 -12.12 -19.08 -11.62
N GLU A 375 -12.67 -19.94 -10.76
CA GLU A 375 -14.02 -19.77 -10.21
C GLU A 375 -14.14 -18.57 -9.28
N ASP A 376 -13.22 -18.39 -8.32
CA ASP A 376 -13.25 -17.30 -7.36
C ASP A 376 -13.10 -15.93 -8.03
N LEU A 377 -12.26 -15.85 -9.06
CA LEU A 377 -11.98 -14.60 -9.78
C LEU A 377 -12.95 -14.31 -10.93
N ASN A 378 -13.84 -15.24 -11.29
CA ASN A 378 -14.77 -15.05 -12.38
C ASN A 378 -15.82 -13.98 -12.03
N LEU A 379 -15.81 -12.85 -12.77
CA LEU A 379 -16.72 -11.72 -12.57
C LEU A 379 -18.20 -12.05 -12.79
N ASP A 380 -18.49 -13.14 -13.49
CA ASP A 380 -19.85 -13.66 -13.66
C ASP A 380 -20.24 -14.71 -12.60
N GLY A 381 -19.29 -15.14 -11.77
CA GLY A 381 -19.49 -16.06 -10.67
C GLY A 381 -19.99 -15.38 -9.37
N PRO A 382 -20.47 -16.18 -8.40
CA PRO A 382 -21.01 -15.66 -7.16
C PRO A 382 -19.94 -15.02 -6.27
N PHE A 383 -18.74 -15.61 -6.16
CA PHE A 383 -17.69 -15.16 -5.25
C PHE A 383 -17.14 -13.79 -5.63
N ALA A 384 -16.66 -13.60 -6.86
CA ALA A 384 -16.19 -12.29 -7.32
C ALA A 384 -17.28 -11.20 -7.21
N ARG A 385 -18.56 -11.54 -7.46
CA ARG A 385 -19.65 -10.56 -7.32
C ARG A 385 -19.92 -10.16 -5.88
N ARG A 386 -19.78 -11.08 -4.93
CA ARG A 386 -19.88 -10.78 -3.49
C ARG A 386 -18.71 -9.90 -3.06
N GLU A 387 -17.48 -10.24 -3.41
CA GLU A 387 -16.30 -9.42 -3.11
C GLU A 387 -16.41 -8.00 -3.68
N LEU A 388 -16.87 -7.86 -4.93
CA LEU A 388 -17.10 -6.55 -5.51
C LEU A 388 -18.19 -5.76 -4.76
N ALA A 389 -19.25 -6.42 -4.31
CA ALA A 389 -20.26 -5.80 -3.46
C ALA A 389 -19.70 -5.35 -2.11
N VAL A 390 -18.80 -6.14 -1.51
CA VAL A 390 -18.07 -5.78 -0.29
C VAL A 390 -17.21 -4.54 -0.54
N VAL A 391 -16.32 -4.57 -1.53
CA VAL A 391 -15.40 -3.47 -1.83
C VAL A 391 -16.14 -2.18 -2.15
N THR A 392 -17.23 -2.25 -2.92
CA THR A 392 -18.00 -1.06 -3.30
C THR A 392 -18.94 -0.57 -2.19
N GLY A 393 -19.41 -1.45 -1.30
CA GLY A 393 -20.28 -1.11 -0.18
C GLY A 393 -19.55 -0.71 1.10
N LEU A 394 -18.26 -1.02 1.22
CA LEU A 394 -17.50 -0.88 2.47
C LEU A 394 -17.53 0.53 3.07
N LEU A 395 -17.38 1.56 2.23
CA LEU A 395 -17.36 2.94 2.70
C LEU A 395 -18.67 3.34 3.40
N ASP A 396 -19.80 2.96 2.81
CA ASP A 396 -21.12 3.29 3.34
C ASP A 396 -21.40 2.43 4.57
N ALA A 397 -21.06 1.14 4.55
CA ALA A 397 -21.20 0.26 5.70
C ALA A 397 -20.43 0.75 6.92
N VAL A 398 -19.18 1.20 6.76
CA VAL A 398 -18.37 1.75 7.86
C VAL A 398 -18.91 3.09 8.36
N ARG A 399 -19.46 3.92 7.48
CA ARG A 399 -20.00 5.24 7.86
C ARG A 399 -21.32 5.13 8.61
N GLU A 400 -22.17 4.23 8.16
CA GLU A 400 -23.56 4.12 8.61
C GLU A 400 -23.73 3.03 9.68
N GLY A 401 -22.80 2.08 9.76
CA GLY A 401 -22.89 0.93 10.67
C GLY A 401 -23.91 -0.11 10.21
N THR A 402 -24.26 -0.13 8.93
CA THR A 402 -25.30 -0.99 8.36
C THR A 402 -24.85 -1.66 7.07
N GLN A 403 -25.37 -2.86 6.78
CA GLN A 403 -25.07 -3.59 5.55
C GLN A 403 -25.49 -2.85 4.27
N THR A 404 -24.89 -3.24 3.15
CA THR A 404 -25.29 -2.78 1.81
C THR A 404 -26.47 -3.60 1.27
N ASN A 405 -27.19 -3.03 0.30
CA ASN A 405 -28.24 -3.74 -0.42
C ASN A 405 -27.64 -4.57 -1.56
N TYR A 406 -27.15 -5.76 -1.23
CA TYR A 406 -26.72 -6.77 -2.21
C TYR A 406 -27.77 -7.87 -2.35
N SER A 407 -27.99 -8.35 -3.58
CA SER A 407 -28.89 -9.47 -3.86
C SER A 407 -28.36 -10.32 -5.00
N GLU A 408 -28.46 -11.63 -4.84
CA GLU A 408 -28.06 -12.62 -5.85
C GLU A 408 -29.24 -12.98 -6.76
N THR A 409 -28.97 -13.36 -8.00
CA THR A 409 -29.97 -13.97 -8.88
C THR A 409 -30.11 -15.46 -8.56
N ASP A 410 -31.23 -16.09 -8.93
CA ASP A 410 -31.43 -17.53 -8.72
C ASP A 410 -30.28 -18.38 -9.29
N GLY A 411 -29.71 -17.98 -10.43
CA GLY A 411 -28.57 -18.67 -11.04
C GLY A 411 -27.29 -18.54 -10.22
N LEU A 412 -27.01 -17.36 -9.65
CA LEU A 412 -25.86 -17.15 -8.76
C LEU A 412 -26.04 -17.90 -7.43
N ILE A 413 -27.26 -17.92 -6.88
CA ILE A 413 -27.58 -18.71 -5.68
C ILE A 413 -27.33 -20.20 -5.96
N GLN A 414 -27.74 -20.71 -7.13
CA GLN A 414 -27.49 -22.10 -7.50
C GLN A 414 -25.99 -22.43 -7.57
N GLN A 415 -25.19 -21.56 -8.19
CA GLN A 415 -23.73 -21.74 -8.27
C GLN A 415 -23.08 -21.68 -6.89
N ARG A 416 -23.45 -20.68 -6.06
CA ARG A 416 -22.94 -20.52 -4.69
C ARG A 416 -23.22 -21.76 -3.84
N VAL A 417 -24.47 -22.23 -3.85
CA VAL A 417 -24.90 -23.41 -3.08
C VAL A 417 -24.12 -24.67 -3.47
N GLU A 418 -23.76 -24.83 -4.76
CA GLU A 418 -22.94 -25.94 -5.23
C GLU A 418 -21.51 -25.85 -4.67
N ALA A 419 -20.86 -24.70 -4.83
CA ALA A 419 -19.51 -24.46 -4.34
C ALA A 419 -19.40 -24.59 -2.81
N GLU A 420 -20.36 -24.04 -2.06
CA GLU A 420 -20.45 -24.21 -0.61
C GLU A 420 -20.61 -25.68 -0.21
N THR A 421 -21.35 -26.47 -0.99
CA THR A 421 -21.52 -27.91 -0.72
C THR A 421 -20.20 -28.64 -0.92
N GLU A 422 -19.45 -28.33 -1.96
CA GLU A 422 -18.14 -28.93 -2.22
C GLU A 422 -17.16 -28.63 -1.07
N TYR A 423 -17.08 -27.36 -0.66
CA TYR A 423 -16.20 -26.94 0.44
C TYR A 423 -16.60 -27.61 1.77
N ALA A 424 -17.90 -27.64 2.08
CA ALA A 424 -18.41 -28.32 3.28
C ALA A 424 -18.12 -29.83 3.28
N GLY A 425 -18.01 -30.47 2.11
CA GLY A 425 -17.71 -31.89 1.95
C GLY A 425 -16.41 -32.32 2.65
N TRP A 426 -15.42 -31.44 2.74
CA TRP A 426 -14.13 -31.71 3.40
C TRP A 426 -14.23 -31.91 4.91
N VAL A 427 -15.25 -31.34 5.56
CA VAL A 427 -15.43 -31.39 7.03
C VAL A 427 -16.71 -32.09 7.47
N ALA A 428 -17.71 -32.22 6.59
CA ALA A 428 -19.03 -32.79 6.91
C ALA A 428 -18.95 -34.21 7.51
N GLY A 429 -18.07 -35.06 7.00
CA GLY A 429 -17.88 -36.41 7.51
C GLY A 429 -17.34 -36.46 8.95
N ALA A 430 -16.47 -35.50 9.32
CA ALA A 430 -15.94 -35.40 10.68
C ALA A 430 -17.03 -34.96 11.66
N LEU A 431 -17.88 -34.01 11.27
CA LEU A 431 -19.02 -33.57 12.08
C LEU A 431 -20.05 -34.69 12.28
N ALA A 432 -20.43 -35.38 11.21
CA ALA A 432 -21.40 -36.48 11.28
C ALA A 432 -20.93 -37.63 12.18
N ALA A 433 -19.62 -37.80 12.37
CA ALA A 433 -19.05 -38.82 13.24
C ALA A 433 -19.06 -38.45 14.74
N ASP A 434 -19.34 -37.20 15.10
CA ASP A 434 -19.43 -36.76 16.50
C ASP A 434 -20.60 -37.45 17.23
N GLY A 435 -20.40 -37.69 18.53
CA GLY A 435 -21.39 -38.36 19.38
C GLY A 435 -22.69 -37.56 19.57
N ALA A 436 -22.68 -36.24 19.29
CA ALA A 436 -23.84 -35.36 19.38
C ALA A 436 -25.03 -35.84 18.53
N PHE A 437 -24.76 -36.50 17.41
CA PHE A 437 -25.79 -36.96 16.48
C PHE A 437 -26.31 -38.38 16.76
N ALA A 438 -25.75 -39.06 17.76
CA ALA A 438 -26.16 -40.42 18.10
C ALA A 438 -27.59 -40.46 18.70
N ASN A 439 -28.42 -41.38 18.21
CA ASN A 439 -29.80 -41.61 18.65
C ASN A 439 -30.80 -40.48 18.34
N LEU A 440 -30.49 -39.57 17.42
CA LEU A 440 -31.44 -38.59 16.91
C LEU A 440 -32.28 -39.21 15.79
N ARG A 441 -33.60 -39.02 15.81
CA ARG A 441 -34.51 -39.43 14.73
C ARG A 441 -34.69 -38.33 13.71
N THR A 442 -34.73 -37.07 14.13
CA THR A 442 -34.89 -35.91 13.24
C THR A 442 -33.88 -34.82 13.54
N VAL A 443 -33.21 -34.31 12.50
CA VAL A 443 -32.27 -33.17 12.59
C VAL A 443 -32.65 -32.11 11.58
N ALA A 444 -32.92 -30.89 12.03
CA ALA A 444 -33.05 -29.73 11.16
C ALA A 444 -31.68 -29.05 11.02
N ILE A 445 -31.31 -28.64 9.81
CA ILE A 445 -30.01 -28.02 9.52
C ILE A 445 -30.19 -26.76 8.67
N ALA A 446 -29.53 -25.66 9.05
CA ALA A 446 -29.58 -24.38 8.35
C ALA A 446 -28.20 -23.71 8.27
N GLY A 447 -27.95 -22.97 7.18
CA GLY A 447 -26.67 -22.28 6.90
C GLY A 447 -26.03 -22.65 5.56
N PRO A 448 -24.82 -22.15 5.26
CA PRO A 448 -24.05 -22.55 4.07
C PRO A 448 -23.65 -24.02 4.06
N GLY A 449 -23.53 -24.60 2.86
CA GLY A 449 -22.99 -25.96 2.65
C GLY A 449 -23.79 -27.12 3.28
N VAL A 450 -24.99 -26.84 3.80
CA VAL A 450 -25.80 -27.78 4.59
C VAL A 450 -26.18 -29.07 3.88
N ARG A 451 -26.18 -29.08 2.55
CA ARG A 451 -26.42 -30.31 1.77
C ARG A 451 -25.36 -31.37 2.01
N ALA A 452 -24.08 -30.98 2.13
CA ALA A 452 -22.99 -31.92 2.41
C ALA A 452 -23.12 -32.51 3.83
N PHE A 453 -23.41 -31.66 4.81
CA PHE A 453 -23.65 -32.08 6.20
C PHE A 453 -24.88 -32.99 6.33
N ALA A 454 -25.98 -32.64 5.68
CA ALA A 454 -27.19 -33.46 5.68
C ALA A 454 -26.94 -34.85 5.08
N GLN A 455 -26.22 -34.91 3.96
CA GLN A 455 -25.85 -36.17 3.33
C GLN A 455 -24.93 -37.00 4.25
N ALA A 456 -23.89 -36.40 4.84
CA ALA A 456 -22.98 -37.08 5.75
C ALA A 456 -23.68 -37.63 7.00
N ILE A 457 -24.59 -36.86 7.61
CA ILE A 457 -25.39 -37.29 8.77
C ILE A 457 -26.30 -38.44 8.37
N ALA A 458 -27.05 -38.31 7.27
CA ALA A 458 -27.95 -39.36 6.80
C ALA A 458 -27.17 -40.65 6.48
N ASP A 459 -25.98 -40.55 5.89
CA ASP A 459 -25.16 -41.71 5.57
C ASP A 459 -24.60 -42.41 6.80
N LYS A 460 -24.18 -41.65 7.82
CA LYS A 460 -23.64 -42.19 9.07
C LYS A 460 -24.72 -42.78 9.96
N HIS A 461 -25.86 -42.10 10.09
CA HIS A 461 -26.95 -42.44 10.99
C HIS A 461 -28.18 -42.85 10.17
N LYS A 462 -28.33 -44.17 9.93
CA LYS A 462 -29.33 -44.71 9.00
C LYS A 462 -30.79 -44.52 9.45
N ASP A 463 -31.00 -44.32 10.75
CA ASP A 463 -32.33 -44.10 11.35
C ASP A 463 -32.68 -42.62 11.51
N THR A 464 -31.80 -41.71 11.10
CA THR A 464 -32.00 -40.25 11.19
C THR A 464 -32.56 -39.72 9.87
N ALA A 465 -33.65 -38.94 9.96
CA ALA A 465 -34.15 -38.07 8.90
C ALA A 465 -33.58 -36.66 9.09
N VAL A 466 -33.22 -36.00 7.99
CA VAL A 466 -32.61 -34.67 8.01
C VAL A 466 -33.49 -33.70 7.24
N THR A 467 -33.70 -32.51 7.78
CA THR A 467 -34.43 -31.43 7.11
C THR A 467 -33.49 -30.27 6.87
N ILE A 468 -33.23 -29.96 5.60
CA ILE A 468 -32.52 -28.75 5.20
C ILE A 468 -33.49 -27.57 5.25
N VAL A 469 -33.10 -26.52 5.97
CA VAL A 469 -33.89 -25.33 6.20
C VAL A 469 -33.21 -24.12 5.58
N GLY A 470 -33.95 -23.37 4.76
CA GLY A 470 -33.42 -22.23 4.02
C GLY A 470 -34.52 -21.40 3.37
N ASN A 471 -34.12 -20.34 2.67
CA ASN A 471 -35.09 -19.53 1.92
C ASN A 471 -35.53 -20.25 0.62
N LYS A 472 -36.60 -19.78 -0.02
CA LYS A 472 -37.16 -20.46 -1.21
C LYS A 472 -36.17 -20.64 -2.37
N ALA A 473 -35.28 -19.67 -2.59
CA ALA A 473 -34.30 -19.72 -3.66
C ALA A 473 -33.20 -20.75 -3.35
N GLU A 474 -32.70 -20.77 -2.12
CA GLU A 474 -31.72 -21.77 -1.64
C GLU A 474 -32.29 -23.19 -1.67
N LEU A 475 -33.54 -23.37 -1.22
CA LEU A 475 -34.19 -24.67 -1.27
C LEU A 475 -34.38 -25.18 -2.70
N ALA A 476 -34.67 -24.28 -3.66
CA ALA A 476 -34.76 -24.63 -5.07
C ALA A 476 -33.39 -25.09 -5.62
N ALA A 477 -32.29 -24.43 -5.23
CA ALA A 477 -30.94 -24.84 -5.59
C ALA A 477 -30.56 -26.20 -4.99
N HIS A 478 -30.91 -26.47 -3.73
CA HIS A 478 -30.66 -27.76 -3.10
C HIS A 478 -31.50 -28.90 -3.72
N GLN A 479 -32.75 -28.62 -4.10
CA GLN A 479 -33.69 -29.61 -4.63
C GLN A 479 -33.17 -30.31 -5.89
N ALA A 480 -32.40 -29.60 -6.73
CA ALA A 480 -31.87 -30.15 -7.98
C ALA A 480 -30.92 -31.35 -7.76
N ASN A 481 -30.17 -31.36 -6.66
CA ASN A 481 -29.09 -32.32 -6.40
C ASN A 481 -29.29 -33.14 -5.11
N THR A 482 -30.46 -33.05 -4.47
CA THR A 482 -30.80 -33.86 -3.28
C THR A 482 -31.55 -35.13 -3.70
N THR A 483 -30.89 -36.29 -3.62
CA THR A 483 -31.45 -37.58 -4.09
C THR A 483 -31.86 -38.54 -2.96
N ASN A 484 -31.44 -38.27 -1.72
CA ASN A 484 -31.72 -39.12 -0.56
C ASN A 484 -33.12 -38.81 0.00
N GLU A 485 -34.02 -39.81 -0.02
CA GLU A 485 -35.42 -39.66 0.42
C GLU A 485 -35.58 -39.29 1.91
N ARG A 486 -34.54 -39.48 2.73
CA ARG A 486 -34.52 -39.06 4.15
C ARG A 486 -34.13 -37.59 4.35
N ILE A 487 -33.76 -36.89 3.28
CA ILE A 487 -33.43 -35.47 3.30
C ILE A 487 -34.62 -34.71 2.72
N THR A 488 -35.28 -33.90 3.56
CA THR A 488 -36.39 -33.03 3.16
C THR A 488 -35.97 -31.57 3.16
N LEU A 489 -36.72 -30.72 2.45
CA LEU A 489 -36.43 -29.30 2.25
C LEU A 489 -37.60 -28.46 2.77
N HIS A 490 -37.37 -27.62 3.76
CA HIS A 490 -38.41 -26.86 4.47
C HIS A 490 -38.01 -25.39 4.66
N THR A 491 -39.00 -24.51 4.78
CA THR A 491 -38.76 -23.08 5.11
C THR A 491 -38.79 -22.80 6.62
N ASP A 492 -39.05 -23.82 7.43
CA ASP A 492 -39.12 -23.74 8.89
C ASP A 492 -38.41 -24.96 9.52
N LEU A 493 -38.05 -24.82 10.81
CA LEU A 493 -37.30 -25.85 11.55
C LEU A 493 -38.11 -27.11 11.85
N GLY A 494 -39.44 -27.09 11.73
CA GLY A 494 -40.31 -28.24 11.97
C GLY A 494 -40.23 -28.81 13.40
N ASP A 495 -40.60 -30.08 13.57
CA ASP A 495 -40.44 -30.81 14.84
C ASP A 495 -39.17 -31.67 14.76
N ALA A 496 -38.08 -31.20 15.37
CA ALA A 496 -36.75 -31.79 15.26
C ALA A 496 -36.15 -32.12 16.64
N ASP A 497 -35.57 -33.32 16.78
CA ASP A 497 -34.84 -33.74 17.99
C ASP A 497 -33.57 -32.88 18.19
N ALA A 498 -33.02 -32.33 17.11
CA ALA A 498 -31.96 -31.34 17.17
C ALA A 498 -31.98 -30.35 15.99
N VAL A 499 -31.50 -29.13 16.24
CA VAL A 499 -31.23 -28.10 15.25
C VAL A 499 -29.73 -27.88 15.16
N LEU A 500 -29.17 -27.98 13.95
CA LEU A 500 -27.78 -27.68 13.64
C LEU A 500 -27.70 -26.40 12.79
N LEU A 501 -27.15 -25.35 13.37
CA LEU A 501 -26.84 -24.11 12.67
C LEU A 501 -25.37 -24.16 12.23
N VAL A 502 -25.10 -24.22 10.94
CA VAL A 502 -23.74 -24.20 10.38
C VAL A 502 -23.43 -22.79 9.94
N GLU A 503 -22.59 -22.04 10.66
CA GLU A 503 -22.19 -20.66 10.35
C GLU A 503 -23.35 -19.68 10.06
N ALA A 504 -24.59 -20.07 10.35
CA ALA A 504 -25.79 -19.35 9.93
C ALA A 504 -25.89 -17.96 10.56
N ILE A 505 -25.27 -17.75 11.72
CA ILE A 505 -25.26 -16.43 12.38
C ILE A 505 -24.15 -15.52 11.83
N ASN A 506 -23.15 -16.03 11.11
CA ASN A 506 -22.11 -15.19 10.50
C ASN A 506 -22.70 -14.29 9.41
N GLU A 507 -23.65 -14.81 8.63
CA GLU A 507 -24.36 -14.08 7.57
C GLU A 507 -25.61 -13.34 8.07
N ARG A 508 -25.65 -12.96 9.34
CA ARG A 508 -26.80 -12.29 9.98
C ARG A 508 -26.35 -11.25 10.97
N SER A 509 -27.08 -10.15 11.02
CA SER A 509 -26.94 -9.17 12.10
C SER A 509 -27.13 -9.83 13.47
N ASP A 510 -26.62 -9.21 14.53
CA ASP A 510 -26.78 -9.74 15.90
C ASP A 510 -28.26 -9.88 16.28
N PHE A 511 -29.11 -8.94 15.85
CA PHE A 511 -30.54 -9.00 16.09
C PHE A 511 -31.19 -10.24 15.46
N GLU A 512 -30.89 -10.51 14.19
CA GLU A 512 -31.39 -11.69 13.48
C GLU A 512 -30.79 -12.99 14.03
N SER A 513 -29.52 -12.95 14.41
CA SER A 513 -28.81 -14.07 15.01
C SER A 513 -29.42 -14.48 16.34
N ILE A 514 -29.71 -13.52 17.22
CA ILE A 514 -30.42 -13.75 18.49
C ILE A 514 -31.82 -14.32 18.25
N ALA A 515 -32.54 -13.82 17.24
CA ALA A 515 -33.87 -14.33 16.90
C ALA A 515 -33.82 -15.79 16.43
N LEU A 516 -32.88 -16.12 15.53
CA LEU A 516 -32.67 -17.48 15.04
C LEU A 516 -32.27 -18.44 16.16
N LEU A 517 -31.34 -18.03 17.03
CA LEU A 517 -30.89 -18.83 18.17
C LEU A 517 -32.04 -19.11 19.14
N LYS A 518 -32.89 -18.10 19.42
CA LYS A 518 -34.08 -18.25 20.27
C LYS A 518 -35.10 -19.20 19.65
N GLU A 519 -35.38 -19.06 18.35
CA GLU A 519 -36.29 -19.95 17.63
C GLU A 519 -35.77 -21.39 17.69
N ALA A 520 -34.50 -21.59 17.31
CA ALA A 520 -33.87 -22.91 17.29
C ALA A 520 -33.86 -23.59 18.67
N ALA A 521 -33.71 -22.82 19.74
CA ALA A 521 -33.76 -23.32 21.12
C ALA A 521 -35.18 -23.71 21.61
N THR A 522 -36.24 -23.39 20.86
CA THR A 522 -37.60 -23.89 21.18
C THR A 522 -37.87 -25.32 20.73
N HIS A 523 -36.94 -25.90 19.96
CA HIS A 523 -37.01 -27.28 19.47
C HIS A 523 -36.22 -28.22 20.40
N GLY A 524 -35.66 -29.30 19.87
CA GLY A 524 -34.80 -30.21 20.62
C GLY A 524 -33.42 -29.60 20.95
N ARG A 525 -32.35 -30.40 20.82
CA ARG A 525 -30.99 -29.93 21.12
C ARG A 525 -30.53 -28.89 20.11
N LEU A 526 -29.86 -27.84 20.57
CA LEU A 526 -29.26 -26.85 19.68
C LEU A 526 -27.75 -27.08 19.54
N TYR A 527 -27.29 -27.06 18.29
CA TYR A 527 -25.89 -27.09 17.92
C TYR A 527 -25.56 -25.89 17.03
N TYR A 528 -24.45 -25.22 17.32
CA TYR A 528 -23.86 -24.22 16.42
C TYR A 528 -22.46 -24.67 15.99
N PHE A 529 -22.25 -24.85 14.69
CA PHE A 529 -21.00 -25.32 14.12
C PHE A 529 -20.38 -24.25 13.23
N ALA A 530 -19.20 -23.75 13.62
CA ALA A 530 -18.56 -22.63 12.92
C ALA A 530 -17.07 -22.53 13.20
N ARG A 531 -16.34 -21.84 12.32
CA ARG A 531 -15.04 -21.27 12.69
C ARG A 531 -15.21 -20.20 13.77
N VAL A 532 -14.29 -20.18 14.74
CA VAL A 532 -14.23 -19.14 15.78
C VAL A 532 -13.04 -18.25 15.49
N LEU A 533 -13.28 -16.94 15.34
CA LEU A 533 -12.22 -15.99 15.04
C LEU A 533 -11.24 -15.93 16.22
N ASN A 534 -9.95 -16.11 15.94
CA ASN A 534 -8.88 -15.97 16.92
C ASN A 534 -7.95 -14.83 16.48
N PRO A 535 -8.09 -13.61 17.04
CA PRO A 535 -7.31 -12.45 16.58
C PRO A 535 -5.79 -12.61 16.70
N VAL A 536 -5.30 -13.56 17.51
CA VAL A 536 -3.87 -13.83 17.69
C VAL A 536 -3.33 -14.75 16.59
N ARG A 537 -4.18 -15.58 15.98
CA ARG A 537 -3.79 -16.56 14.95
C ARG A 537 -4.36 -16.27 13.58
N ALA A 538 -5.34 -15.38 13.49
CA ALA A 538 -5.98 -14.96 12.26
C ALA A 538 -4.96 -14.33 11.31
N HIS A 539 -5.09 -14.64 10.02
CA HIS A 539 -4.41 -13.94 8.95
C HIS A 539 -5.34 -12.91 8.31
N ASP A 540 -4.83 -12.14 7.37
CA ASP A 540 -5.57 -11.13 6.60
C ASP A 540 -6.88 -11.66 6.01
N HIS A 541 -6.89 -12.85 5.41
CA HIS A 541 -8.13 -13.40 4.83
C HIS A 541 -9.25 -13.66 5.86
N ASP A 542 -8.93 -13.98 7.12
CA ASP A 542 -9.97 -14.16 8.15
C ASP A 542 -10.66 -12.81 8.48
N PHE A 543 -9.88 -11.72 8.46
CA PHE A 543 -10.41 -10.37 8.67
C PHE A 543 -11.10 -9.81 7.42
N GLU A 544 -10.70 -10.25 6.22
CA GLU A 544 -11.40 -9.94 4.98
C GLU A 544 -12.79 -10.61 4.95
N GLU A 545 -12.89 -11.88 5.37
CA GLU A 545 -14.16 -12.60 5.50
C GLU A 545 -15.08 -11.94 6.54
N ASP A 546 -14.55 -11.55 7.70
CA ASP A 546 -15.28 -10.81 8.73
C ASP A 546 -15.89 -9.51 8.17
N LEU A 547 -15.06 -8.73 7.46
CA LEU A 547 -15.50 -7.50 6.82
C LEU A 547 -16.55 -7.77 5.75
N GLY A 548 -16.41 -8.87 5.00
CA GLY A 548 -17.38 -9.31 4.02
C GLY A 548 -18.75 -9.62 4.61
N HIS A 549 -18.79 -10.39 5.71
CA HIS A 549 -20.02 -10.67 6.44
C HIS A 549 -20.71 -9.40 6.94
N PHE A 550 -19.93 -8.46 7.50
CA PHE A 550 -20.46 -7.17 7.95
C PHE A 550 -21.08 -6.37 6.80
N VAL A 551 -20.37 -6.22 5.68
CA VAL A 551 -20.87 -5.43 4.56
C VAL A 551 -22.10 -6.06 3.91
N LEU A 552 -22.11 -7.39 3.74
CA LEU A 552 -23.20 -8.08 3.03
C LEU A 552 -24.45 -8.31 3.89
N SER A 553 -24.30 -8.47 5.21
CA SER A 553 -25.37 -8.96 6.08
C SER A 553 -25.47 -8.30 7.46
N GLY A 554 -24.53 -7.41 7.79
CA GLY A 554 -24.44 -6.82 9.13
C GLY A 554 -23.95 -7.79 10.21
N GLY A 555 -23.58 -9.02 9.82
CA GLY A 555 -22.98 -10.03 10.67
C GLY A 555 -21.47 -9.93 10.75
N GLY A 556 -20.81 -11.05 11.04
CA GLY A 556 -19.36 -11.09 11.24
C GLY A 556 -18.84 -12.45 11.67
N SER A 557 -17.55 -12.66 11.45
CA SER A 557 -16.78 -13.77 12.01
C SER A 557 -16.48 -13.46 13.48
N ARG A 558 -17.12 -14.18 14.39
CA ARG A 558 -17.10 -13.84 15.81
C ARG A 558 -16.00 -14.55 16.59
N THR A 559 -15.39 -13.82 17.51
CA THR A 559 -14.51 -14.38 18.54
C THR A 559 -15.29 -15.24 19.52
N ALA A 560 -14.58 -16.02 20.35
CA ALA A 560 -15.21 -16.82 21.39
C ALA A 560 -16.03 -15.98 22.39
N GLU A 561 -15.54 -14.77 22.68
CA GLU A 561 -16.15 -13.83 23.62
C GLU A 561 -17.43 -13.21 23.02
N GLU A 562 -17.38 -12.73 21.77
CA GLU A 562 -18.55 -12.21 21.06
C GLU A 562 -19.63 -13.27 20.85
N LEU A 563 -19.23 -14.52 20.59
CA LEU A 563 -20.17 -15.64 20.54
C LEU A 563 -20.84 -15.88 21.90
N ASP A 564 -20.08 -15.87 23.00
CA ASP A 564 -20.64 -16.02 24.34
C ASP A 564 -21.65 -14.91 24.66
N GLU A 565 -21.35 -13.66 24.34
CA GLU A 565 -22.28 -12.53 24.52
C GLU A 565 -23.57 -12.72 23.72
N LEU A 566 -23.45 -13.17 22.47
CA LEU A 566 -24.60 -13.42 21.60
C LEU A 566 -25.46 -14.59 22.13
N PHE A 567 -24.83 -15.66 22.60
CA PHE A 567 -25.53 -16.81 23.19
C PHE A 567 -26.22 -16.45 24.52
N GLU A 568 -25.58 -15.62 25.35
CA GLU A 568 -26.20 -15.08 26.57
C GLU A 568 -27.40 -14.18 26.24
N ALA A 569 -27.28 -13.30 25.23
CA ALA A 569 -28.39 -12.46 24.76
C ALA A 569 -29.55 -13.29 24.16
N ALA A 570 -29.24 -14.46 23.60
CA ALA A 570 -30.20 -15.47 23.18
C ALA A 570 -30.85 -16.25 24.34
N GLY A 571 -30.27 -16.19 25.54
CA GLY A 571 -30.74 -16.91 26.73
C GLY A 571 -30.24 -18.35 26.84
N LEU A 572 -29.19 -18.71 26.09
CA LEU A 572 -28.64 -20.07 26.02
C LEU A 572 -27.51 -20.33 27.02
N GLY A 573 -26.86 -19.27 27.50
CA GLY A 573 -25.66 -19.36 28.35
C GLY A 573 -24.44 -19.89 27.59
N ILE A 574 -23.43 -20.37 28.34
CA ILE A 574 -22.15 -20.81 27.79
C ILE A 574 -22.25 -22.26 27.28
N PRO A 575 -22.00 -22.54 25.99
CA PRO A 575 -22.07 -23.90 25.44
C PRO A 575 -20.89 -24.78 25.82
N GLN A 576 -21.07 -26.10 25.70
CA GLN A 576 -19.93 -27.01 25.57
C GLN A 576 -19.30 -26.87 24.19
N ARG A 577 -17.97 -26.85 24.13
CA ARG A 577 -17.23 -26.65 22.87
C ARG A 577 -16.35 -27.83 22.55
N ARG A 578 -16.35 -28.24 21.29
CA ARG A 578 -15.45 -29.28 20.75
C ARG A 578 -14.93 -28.87 19.38
N THR A 579 -13.62 -28.98 19.18
CA THR A 579 -13.02 -28.77 17.87
C THR A 579 -13.24 -30.00 16.99
N ILE A 580 -13.78 -29.80 15.80
CA ILE A 580 -14.10 -30.83 14.81
C ILE A 580 -13.47 -30.44 13.48
N GLY A 581 -12.78 -31.40 12.84
CA GLY A 581 -12.16 -31.17 11.54
C GLY A 581 -11.09 -30.08 11.59
N TRP A 582 -10.98 -29.31 10.51
CA TRP A 582 -9.96 -28.27 10.26
C TRP A 582 -10.10 -27.03 11.15
N GLY A 583 -10.23 -27.21 12.47
CA GLY A 583 -10.29 -26.12 13.44
C GLY A 583 -11.67 -25.51 13.70
N LEU A 584 -12.73 -26.01 13.04
CA LEU A 584 -14.11 -25.58 13.32
C LEU A 584 -14.55 -26.07 14.71
N THR A 585 -15.47 -25.34 15.33
CA THR A 585 -15.95 -25.61 16.68
C THR A 585 -17.43 -25.94 16.67
N LEU A 586 -17.77 -27.09 17.24
CA LEU A 586 -19.13 -27.46 17.60
C LEU A 586 -19.45 -26.92 18.99
N HIS A 587 -20.47 -26.07 19.06
CA HIS A 587 -21.06 -25.52 20.27
C HIS A 587 -22.35 -26.29 20.56
N GLU A 588 -22.41 -26.95 21.71
CA GLU A 588 -23.56 -27.72 22.16
C GLU A 588 -24.19 -27.04 23.38
N PHE A 589 -25.49 -26.76 23.27
CA PHE A 589 -26.28 -26.14 24.33
C PHE A 589 -27.04 -27.22 25.10
N GLY A 590 -27.02 -27.11 26.45
CA GLY A 590 -27.77 -28.02 27.32
C GLY A 590 -29.29 -27.83 27.15
N VAL A 591 -30.04 -28.93 27.30
CA VAL A 591 -31.51 -28.92 27.34
C VAL A 591 -32.03 -28.29 28.63
#